data_AF-A0A947ZCL9-F1
#
_entry.id   AF-A0A947ZCL9-F1
#
_cell.length_a   1.000
_cell.length_b   1.000
_cell.length_c   1.000
_cell.angle_alpha   90.00
_cell.angle_beta   90.00
_cell.angle_gamma   90.00
#
_symmetry.space_group_name_H-M   'P 1'
#
loop_
_entity.id
_entity.type
_entity.pdbx_description
1 polymer ?
#
loop_
_entity_poly.entity_id
_entity_poly.type
_entity_poly.pdbx_seq_one_letter_code
_entity_poly.pdbx_strand_id
1 'polypeptide(L)'
;TIACNSDCTLNLDDCIAHGFCGDNILDPNNEICDGVKLNDKTCEKLGYPGGTLSCSSECRFDISACIGGQNCGNGVIDQGEECDGQNLGSKECDTLGSFIGGDLTCGSDCLLNTSGCYVVSQCGDNTIQGSEECDGQNLNMKTCITLGFSGGGTLSCSDCEFNTTQCISLEECGVAGDEDGNGLTDCSDPQCDNIAGPQGFLCQQTETTCDDGFDNDADGLIDCSDPSCAGLSGGAGLCQTVEIACADGFDNDNDGFIDDQDSDCQSQGFAQQLYLWEVDPDADGVDTDAEFIELSNLSTNTIDFSLEKHFILFFKDENSTPTLYWTVQLEGQLAPSGLFLLGNGNMPGADQSNPSTLYNAGGCVLLVRCDDCSDTAEFSSLTWDADVVFSTSSGHSAEKIDALVYHDGVPHIQTFLDVCAVSSQWNEDENGAQSTESLHRVTPGAWSVGSPNPGSN
;
A
#
# COMPACT_ATOMS: atom_id res chain seq x y z
N THR A 1 -116.62 22.35 38.86
CA THR A 1 -116.81 21.29 39.90
C THR A 1 -117.63 20.19 39.29
N ILE A 2 -117.21 18.93 39.40
CA ILE A 2 -117.92 17.81 38.75
C ILE A 2 -119.28 17.59 39.43
N ALA A 3 -120.34 17.50 38.62
CA ALA A 3 -121.70 17.18 39.04
C ALA A 3 -122.19 15.88 38.38
N CYS A 4 -123.41 15.43 38.70
CA CYS A 4 -124.02 14.25 38.10
C CYS A 4 -125.24 14.66 37.27
N ASN A 5 -125.33 14.18 36.04
CA ASN A 5 -126.48 14.33 35.17
C ASN A 5 -127.67 13.49 35.69
N SER A 6 -128.88 13.81 35.23
CA SER A 6 -130.11 13.09 35.58
C SER A 6 -130.16 11.64 35.08
N ASP A 7 -129.24 11.24 34.21
CA ASP A 7 -129.04 9.87 33.73
C ASP A 7 -127.92 9.13 34.49
N CYS A 8 -127.45 9.70 35.59
CA CYS A 8 -126.34 9.20 36.43
C CYS A 8 -124.98 9.15 35.72
N THR A 9 -124.78 9.87 34.62
CA THR A 9 -123.46 10.14 34.04
C THR A 9 -122.83 11.38 34.69
N LEU A 10 -121.49 11.50 34.68
CA LEU A 10 -120.84 12.70 35.20
C LEU A 10 -121.08 13.89 34.26
N ASN A 11 -121.52 15.02 34.81
CA ASN A 11 -121.57 16.29 34.11
C ASN A 11 -120.19 16.97 34.21
N LEU A 12 -119.59 17.20 33.03
CA LEU A 12 -118.28 17.82 32.87
C LEU A 12 -118.35 19.19 32.18
N ASP A 13 -119.54 19.77 32.00
CA ASP A 13 -119.73 21.02 31.24
C ASP A 13 -119.01 22.22 31.92
N ASP A 14 -118.85 22.16 33.25
CA ASP A 14 -118.10 23.14 34.05
C ASP A 14 -116.66 22.71 34.37
N CYS A 15 -116.12 21.72 33.66
CA CYS A 15 -114.70 21.34 33.74
C CYS A 15 -113.90 22.11 32.68
N ILE A 16 -112.97 22.97 33.12
CA ILE A 16 -111.96 23.57 32.25
C ILE A 16 -110.82 22.56 32.10
N ALA A 17 -110.46 22.21 30.87
CA ALA A 17 -109.27 21.39 30.60
C ALA A 17 -108.03 22.13 31.12
N HIS A 18 -107.39 21.60 32.15
CA HIS A 18 -106.03 22.03 32.52
C HIS A 18 -105.08 21.34 31.54
N GLY A 19 -104.29 22.11 30.80
CA GLY A 19 -103.32 21.60 29.82
C GLY A 19 -102.47 20.47 30.40
N PHE A 20 -102.46 19.34 29.70
CA PHE A 20 -101.69 18.16 30.07
C PHE A 20 -100.55 17.98 29.08
N CYS A 21 -99.34 17.79 29.59
CA CYS A 21 -98.19 17.52 28.75
C CYS A 21 -98.42 16.30 27.84
N GLY A 22 -98.18 16.47 26.55
CA GLY A 22 -98.31 15.46 25.51
C GLY A 22 -99.63 15.50 24.74
N ASP A 23 -100.41 16.58 24.82
CA ASP A 23 -101.65 16.76 24.06
C ASP A 23 -101.43 17.42 22.68
N ASN A 24 -100.16 17.67 22.33
CA ASN A 24 -99.71 18.37 21.12
C ASN A 24 -100.28 19.79 20.97
N ILE A 25 -100.72 20.43 22.05
CA ILE A 25 -101.06 21.85 22.13
C ILE A 25 -99.97 22.50 22.98
N LEU A 26 -99.62 23.76 22.70
CA LEU A 26 -98.64 24.49 23.51
C LEU A 26 -99.41 25.48 24.37
N ASP A 27 -99.48 25.24 25.68
CA ASP A 27 -100.13 26.09 26.68
C ASP A 27 -99.07 26.93 27.45
N PRO A 28 -98.74 28.16 27.00
CA PRO A 28 -97.54 28.87 27.46
C PRO A 28 -97.56 29.27 28.94
N ASN A 29 -98.73 29.20 29.58
CA ASN A 29 -98.92 29.50 31.00
C ASN A 29 -98.69 28.27 31.90
N ASN A 30 -98.54 27.08 31.32
CA ASN A 30 -98.45 25.81 32.05
C ASN A 30 -97.28 24.91 31.57
N GLU A 31 -96.82 25.06 30.33
CA GLU A 31 -95.70 24.30 29.75
C GLU A 31 -94.81 25.14 28.81
N ILE A 32 -93.54 24.74 28.66
CA ILE A 32 -92.56 25.45 27.81
C ILE A 32 -92.36 24.79 26.44
N CYS A 33 -92.83 23.55 26.27
CA CYS A 33 -92.90 22.80 25.03
C CYS A 33 -93.98 21.71 25.16
N ASP A 34 -94.52 21.19 24.05
CA ASP A 34 -95.36 19.97 24.02
C ASP A 34 -95.14 19.21 22.70
N GLY A 35 -94.74 17.94 22.79
CA GLY A 35 -94.49 17.10 21.62
C GLY A 35 -93.44 17.73 20.68
N VAL A 36 -93.83 18.06 19.46
CA VAL A 36 -92.97 18.73 18.46
C VAL A 36 -93.02 20.27 18.55
N LYS A 37 -93.89 20.84 19.40
CA LYS A 37 -94.04 22.28 19.58
C LYS A 37 -93.04 22.77 20.63
N LEU A 38 -91.89 23.22 20.16
CA LEU A 38 -90.76 23.64 21.02
C LEU A 38 -90.74 25.14 21.35
N ASN A 39 -91.87 25.84 21.19
CA ASN A 39 -91.98 27.29 21.41
C ASN A 39 -90.87 28.10 20.70
N ASP A 40 -90.63 27.77 19.43
CA ASP A 40 -89.57 28.33 18.57
C ASP A 40 -88.13 28.18 19.11
N LYS A 41 -87.87 27.30 20.09
CA LYS A 41 -86.52 26.98 20.56
C LYS A 41 -85.88 25.88 19.70
N THR A 42 -84.57 25.99 19.55
CA THR A 42 -83.65 25.02 18.93
C THR A 42 -82.45 24.87 19.86
N CYS A 43 -81.64 23.83 19.67
CA CYS A 43 -80.37 23.69 20.38
C CYS A 43 -79.52 24.97 20.24
N GLU A 44 -79.46 25.57 19.05
CA GLU A 44 -78.80 26.85 18.76
C GLU A 44 -79.35 28.01 19.61
N LYS A 45 -80.69 28.12 19.72
CA LYS A 45 -81.33 29.17 20.53
C LYS A 45 -81.25 28.93 22.05
N LEU A 46 -80.80 27.76 22.48
CA LEU A 46 -80.51 27.41 23.88
C LEU A 46 -79.00 27.43 24.20
N GLY A 47 -78.14 27.74 23.22
CA GLY A 47 -76.70 27.93 23.41
C GLY A 47 -75.79 26.80 22.90
N TYR A 48 -76.33 25.81 22.18
CA TYR A 48 -75.58 24.68 21.62
C TYR A 48 -75.26 24.91 20.12
N PRO A 49 -74.08 24.55 19.59
CA PRO A 49 -73.68 24.73 18.18
C PRO A 49 -74.50 23.92 17.16
N GLY A 50 -75.26 22.92 17.59
CA GLY A 50 -76.14 22.17 16.69
C GLY A 50 -76.95 21.08 17.40
N GLY A 51 -77.54 20.18 16.62
CA GLY A 51 -78.34 19.06 17.12
C GLY A 51 -79.85 19.29 17.10
N THR A 52 -80.59 18.32 17.61
CA THR A 52 -82.07 18.32 17.58
C THR A 52 -82.60 18.55 18.99
N LEU A 53 -83.39 19.61 19.18
CA LEU A 53 -84.09 19.84 20.44
C LEU A 53 -85.39 19.03 20.45
N SER A 54 -85.69 18.36 21.56
CA SER A 54 -86.95 17.66 21.76
C SER A 54 -87.66 18.15 23.03
N CYS A 55 -88.95 17.79 23.16
CA CYS A 55 -89.71 18.03 24.38
C CYS A 55 -89.86 16.72 25.15
N SER A 56 -89.58 16.74 26.45
CA SER A 56 -89.75 15.59 27.33
C SER A 56 -91.23 15.35 27.68
N SER A 57 -91.54 14.17 28.22
CA SER A 57 -92.88 13.84 28.75
C SER A 57 -93.29 14.64 29.99
N GLU A 58 -92.38 15.47 30.51
CA GLU A 58 -92.63 16.42 31.60
C GLU A 58 -92.65 17.88 31.11
N CYS A 59 -92.70 18.06 29.78
CA CYS A 59 -92.79 19.34 29.10
C CYS A 59 -91.65 20.29 29.45
N ARG A 60 -90.44 19.72 29.48
CA ARG A 60 -89.16 20.42 29.53
C ARG A 60 -88.41 20.20 28.23
N PHE A 61 -87.56 21.15 27.88
CA PHE A 61 -86.60 20.95 26.80
C PHE A 61 -85.65 19.80 27.15
N ASP A 62 -85.62 18.79 26.29
CA ASP A 62 -84.64 17.72 26.32
C ASP A 62 -83.49 18.09 25.38
N ILE A 63 -82.36 18.40 25.99
CA ILE A 63 -81.13 18.89 25.37
C ILE A 63 -80.14 17.77 25.05
N SER A 64 -80.49 16.50 25.33
CA SER A 64 -79.58 15.37 25.20
C SER A 64 -79.10 15.12 23.76
N ALA A 65 -79.87 15.57 22.77
CA ALA A 65 -79.53 15.48 21.34
C ALA A 65 -78.96 16.80 20.77
N CYS A 66 -78.62 17.77 21.63
CA CYS A 66 -77.85 18.95 21.24
C CYS A 66 -76.35 18.61 21.19
N ILE A 67 -75.65 19.09 20.15
CA ILE A 67 -74.22 18.85 19.90
C ILE A 67 -73.42 19.97 20.56
N GLY A 68 -72.30 19.65 21.23
CA GLY A 68 -71.24 20.59 21.65
C GLY A 68 -71.58 21.54 22.81
N GLY A 69 -71.61 21.04 24.04
CA GLY A 69 -71.88 21.86 25.22
C GLY A 69 -70.94 23.07 25.36
N GLN A 70 -71.47 24.15 25.93
CA GLN A 70 -70.88 25.47 26.19
C GLN A 70 -69.64 25.50 27.10
N ASN A 71 -68.67 24.59 26.94
CA ASN A 71 -67.61 24.44 27.91
C ASN A 71 -66.20 24.27 27.36
N CYS A 72 -66.00 24.08 26.05
CA CYS A 72 -64.64 23.94 25.51
C CYS A 72 -63.76 25.17 25.82
N GLY A 73 -62.72 24.98 26.63
CA GLY A 73 -61.83 26.01 27.16
C GLY A 73 -62.19 26.47 28.58
N ASN A 74 -63.05 25.76 29.31
CA ASN A 74 -63.41 26.09 30.70
C ASN A 74 -62.41 25.51 31.74
N GLY A 75 -61.43 24.72 31.29
CA GLY A 75 -60.38 24.10 32.08
C GLY A 75 -60.69 22.70 32.61
N VAL A 76 -61.87 22.14 32.32
CA VAL A 76 -62.32 20.83 32.80
C VAL A 76 -62.84 20.00 31.64
N ILE A 77 -62.41 18.74 31.52
CA ILE A 77 -62.94 17.83 30.48
C ILE A 77 -64.33 17.36 30.90
N ASP A 78 -65.36 17.87 30.23
CA ASP A 78 -66.76 17.54 30.46
C ASP A 78 -67.20 16.27 29.68
N GLN A 79 -68.36 15.73 30.03
CA GLN A 79 -68.91 14.55 29.36
C GLN A 79 -69.19 14.84 27.87
N GLY A 80 -68.40 14.23 26.99
CA GLY A 80 -68.49 14.41 25.54
C GLY A 80 -67.30 15.15 24.92
N GLU A 81 -66.35 15.62 25.72
CA GLU A 81 -65.08 16.21 25.27
C GLU A 81 -63.95 15.17 25.31
N GLU A 82 -63.01 15.23 24.36
CA GLU A 82 -61.77 14.44 24.41
C GLU A 82 -60.65 15.17 25.16
N CYS A 83 -60.70 16.51 25.17
CA CYS A 83 -59.79 17.43 25.85
C CYS A 83 -60.48 18.78 26.07
N ASP A 84 -59.93 19.66 26.93
CA ASP A 84 -60.38 21.04 27.13
C ASP A 84 -59.18 22.00 27.23
N GLY A 85 -58.94 22.81 26.20
CA GLY A 85 -57.84 23.80 26.20
C GLY A 85 -56.46 23.16 26.41
N GLN A 86 -55.84 23.38 27.58
CA GLN A 86 -54.57 22.73 27.96
C GLN A 86 -54.77 21.41 28.73
N ASN A 87 -56.00 21.10 29.14
CA ASN A 87 -56.33 19.87 29.82
C ASN A 87 -56.55 18.75 28.78
N LEU A 88 -55.49 18.00 28.48
CA LEU A 88 -55.53 16.88 27.53
C LEU A 88 -55.94 15.54 28.16
N GLY A 89 -56.34 15.54 29.44
CA GLY A 89 -56.80 14.33 30.13
C GLY A 89 -55.69 13.31 30.37
N SER A 90 -54.46 13.79 30.60
CA SER A 90 -53.23 12.98 30.71
C SER A 90 -52.93 12.14 29.46
N LYS A 91 -53.43 12.58 28.30
CA LYS A 91 -53.05 12.02 27.01
C LYS A 91 -51.91 12.83 26.44
N GLU A 92 -50.93 12.10 25.94
CA GLU A 92 -49.78 12.60 25.18
C GLU A 92 -49.71 11.81 23.86
N CYS A 93 -48.94 12.27 22.88
CA CYS A 93 -48.86 11.61 21.57
C CYS A 93 -48.49 10.11 21.70
N ASP A 94 -47.56 9.77 22.59
CA ASP A 94 -47.12 8.40 22.87
C ASP A 94 -48.20 7.51 23.52
N THR A 95 -49.15 8.10 24.24
CA THR A 95 -50.28 7.38 24.87
C THR A 95 -51.42 7.04 23.90
N LEU A 96 -51.44 7.62 22.69
CA LEU A 96 -52.49 7.40 21.68
C LEU A 96 -52.23 6.16 20.80
N GLY A 97 -51.15 5.43 21.06
CA GLY A 97 -50.84 4.11 20.47
C GLY A 97 -50.37 4.13 19.02
N SER A 98 -50.47 5.27 18.31
CA SER A 98 -50.03 5.43 16.91
C SER A 98 -48.84 6.37 16.75
N PHE A 99 -48.38 7.00 17.83
CA PHE A 99 -47.26 7.95 17.84
C PHE A 99 -46.36 7.61 19.02
N ILE A 100 -45.11 8.09 19.03
CA ILE A 100 -44.20 7.88 20.18
C ILE A 100 -43.67 9.18 20.78
N GLY A 101 -44.11 10.33 20.27
CA GLY A 101 -43.76 11.65 20.77
C GLY A 101 -44.39 12.77 19.93
N GLY A 102 -44.08 14.02 20.31
CA GLY A 102 -44.56 15.23 19.65
C GLY A 102 -45.55 16.04 20.47
N ASP A 103 -46.07 17.10 19.86
CA ASP A 103 -46.92 18.09 20.51
C ASP A 103 -48.40 17.76 20.28
N LEU A 104 -49.05 17.16 21.28
CA LEU A 104 -50.49 16.96 21.30
C LEU A 104 -51.20 18.25 21.74
N THR A 105 -52.21 18.69 21.01
CA THR A 105 -52.98 19.91 21.34
C THR A 105 -54.48 19.63 21.36
N CYS A 106 -55.26 20.51 22.01
CA CYS A 106 -56.72 20.44 21.97
C CYS A 106 -57.28 21.41 20.93
N GLY A 107 -58.13 20.90 20.04
CA GLY A 107 -58.85 21.73 19.06
C GLY A 107 -59.93 22.60 19.72
N SER A 108 -60.40 23.63 19.02
CA SER A 108 -61.52 24.48 19.48
C SER A 108 -62.87 23.76 19.49
N ASP A 109 -62.91 22.54 18.97
CA ASP A 109 -64.02 21.58 18.98
C ASP A 109 -63.90 20.54 20.09
N CYS A 110 -62.90 20.67 20.99
CA CYS A 110 -62.63 19.75 22.08
C CYS A 110 -62.30 18.31 21.65
N LEU A 111 -61.76 18.18 20.43
CA LEU A 111 -61.13 16.96 19.92
C LEU A 111 -59.60 17.06 20.00
N LEU A 112 -58.94 15.93 20.20
CA LEU A 112 -57.49 15.88 20.19
C LEU A 112 -56.94 16.15 18.79
N ASN A 113 -56.00 17.10 18.69
CA ASN A 113 -55.30 17.41 17.46
C ASN A 113 -53.91 16.75 17.45
N THR A 114 -53.78 15.70 16.63
CA THR A 114 -52.57 14.88 16.51
C THR A 114 -51.60 15.35 15.41
N SER A 115 -51.86 16.48 14.76
CA SER A 115 -51.00 16.98 13.66
C SER A 115 -49.56 17.33 14.08
N GLY A 116 -49.32 17.56 15.38
CA GLY A 116 -47.99 17.76 15.96
C GLY A 116 -47.32 16.48 16.48
N CYS A 117 -47.98 15.32 16.40
CA CYS A 117 -47.43 14.04 16.81
C CYS A 117 -46.56 13.41 15.70
N TYR A 118 -45.47 12.75 16.07
CA TYR A 118 -44.61 12.02 15.15
C TYR A 118 -44.43 10.55 15.56
N VAL A 119 -44.23 9.70 14.55
CA VAL A 119 -43.78 8.32 14.69
C VAL A 119 -42.27 8.29 14.56
N VAL A 120 -41.57 7.57 15.44
CA VAL A 120 -40.19 7.19 15.14
C VAL A 120 -40.28 5.91 14.31
N SER A 121 -39.67 5.98 13.14
CA SER A 121 -39.05 4.86 12.42
C SER A 121 -38.94 3.58 13.22
N GLN A 122 -39.75 2.57 12.88
CA GLN A 122 -39.62 1.25 13.46
C GLN A 122 -38.53 0.51 12.73
N CYS A 123 -37.35 0.46 13.34
CA CYS A 123 -36.27 -0.30 12.75
C CYS A 123 -36.60 -1.80 12.68
N GLY A 124 -36.54 -2.37 11.47
CA GLY A 124 -36.72 -3.79 11.20
C GLY A 124 -38.08 -4.17 10.59
N ASP A 125 -38.86 -3.22 10.10
CA ASP A 125 -40.12 -3.46 9.37
C ASP A 125 -39.93 -3.63 7.83
N ASN A 126 -38.69 -3.55 7.35
CA ASN A 126 -38.21 -3.56 5.97
C ASN A 126 -38.65 -2.35 5.12
N THR A 127 -39.13 -1.27 5.74
CA THR A 127 -39.56 -0.04 5.07
C THR A 127 -38.71 1.14 5.54
N ILE A 128 -37.94 1.74 4.63
CA ILE A 128 -37.17 2.95 4.98
C ILE A 128 -38.13 4.14 5.15
N GLN A 129 -38.14 4.72 6.35
CA GLN A 129 -38.97 5.86 6.72
C GLN A 129 -38.21 6.83 7.62
N GLY A 130 -38.74 8.05 7.77
CA GLY A 130 -38.17 9.04 8.69
C GLY A 130 -36.69 9.36 8.42
N SER A 131 -35.84 9.04 9.40
CA SER A 131 -34.39 9.29 9.39
C SER A 131 -33.54 8.03 9.24
N GLU A 132 -34.13 6.91 8.81
CA GLU A 132 -33.41 5.65 8.60
C GLU A 132 -32.50 5.73 7.37
N GLU A 133 -31.26 5.22 7.50
CA GLU A 133 -30.38 5.02 6.34
C GLU A 133 -30.67 3.68 5.63
N CYS A 134 -31.12 2.69 6.41
CA CYS A 134 -31.54 1.36 6.01
C CYS A 134 -32.62 0.82 6.97
N ASP A 135 -33.34 -0.22 6.56
CA ASP A 135 -34.24 -0.96 7.45
C ASP A 135 -34.23 -2.46 7.14
N GLY A 136 -33.81 -3.29 8.09
CA GLY A 136 -33.82 -4.76 7.92
C GLY A 136 -33.00 -5.19 6.70
N GLN A 137 -33.66 -5.77 5.69
CA GLN A 137 -33.02 -6.12 4.40
C GLN A 137 -33.04 -4.98 3.36
N ASN A 138 -33.81 -3.94 3.62
CA ASN A 138 -33.90 -2.77 2.76
C ASN A 138 -32.70 -1.84 3.01
N LEU A 139 -31.60 -2.11 2.32
CA LEU A 139 -30.34 -1.36 2.42
C LEU A 139 -30.31 -0.10 1.54
N ASN A 140 -31.46 0.42 1.11
CA ASN A 140 -31.55 1.60 0.23
C ASN A 140 -30.73 1.47 -1.07
N MET A 141 -30.65 0.26 -1.62
CA MET A 141 -29.79 -0.10 -2.76
C MET A 141 -28.29 0.19 -2.55
N LYS A 142 -27.85 0.38 -1.31
CA LYS A 142 -26.43 0.49 -0.97
C LYS A 142 -25.80 -0.88 -0.83
N THR A 143 -24.53 -0.93 -1.18
CA THR A 143 -23.57 -2.01 -0.92
C THR A 143 -22.33 -1.39 -0.30
N CYS A 144 -21.44 -2.22 0.27
CA CYS A 144 -20.14 -1.77 0.78
C CYS A 144 -19.36 -0.97 -0.29
N ILE A 145 -19.37 -1.43 -1.55
CA ILE A 145 -18.73 -0.74 -2.68
C ILE A 145 -19.30 0.67 -2.87
N THR A 146 -20.63 0.83 -2.84
CA THR A 146 -21.26 2.15 -3.02
C THR A 146 -21.09 3.10 -1.83
N LEU A 147 -20.60 2.60 -0.70
CA LEU A 147 -20.26 3.37 0.50
C LEU A 147 -18.76 3.70 0.59
N GLY A 148 -17.94 3.26 -0.38
CA GLY A 148 -16.51 3.55 -0.44
C GLY A 148 -15.59 2.39 -0.04
N PHE A 149 -16.13 1.21 0.31
CA PHE A 149 -15.33 0.03 0.64
C PHE A 149 -15.02 -0.76 -0.64
N SER A 150 -13.84 -0.55 -1.19
CA SER A 150 -13.33 -1.09 -2.46
C SER A 150 -13.33 -2.63 -2.51
N GLY A 151 -13.08 -3.31 -1.40
CA GLY A 151 -13.11 -4.77 -1.27
C GLY A 151 -14.51 -5.39 -1.22
N GLY A 152 -15.56 -4.59 -1.19
CA GLY A 152 -16.93 -5.06 -1.08
C GLY A 152 -17.24 -5.63 0.30
N GLY A 153 -17.70 -6.88 0.37
CA GLY A 153 -18.20 -7.50 1.60
C GLY A 153 -19.72 -7.43 1.76
N THR A 154 -20.21 -7.69 2.97
CA THR A 154 -21.65 -7.75 3.26
C THR A 154 -22.07 -6.50 4.03
N LEU A 155 -22.84 -5.62 3.38
CA LEU A 155 -23.49 -4.52 4.07
C LEU A 155 -24.72 -5.04 4.81
N SER A 156 -24.89 -4.65 6.07
CA SER A 156 -26.08 -4.98 6.87
C SER A 156 -26.66 -3.74 7.52
N CYS A 157 -27.86 -3.87 8.07
CA CYS A 157 -28.53 -2.79 8.79
C CYS A 157 -28.57 -3.13 10.29
N SER A 158 -28.11 -2.20 11.13
CA SER A 158 -28.21 -2.32 12.59
C SER A 158 -28.64 -0.98 13.16
N ASP A 159 -29.64 -0.97 14.02
CA ASP A 159 -30.17 0.26 14.64
C ASP A 159 -30.52 1.36 13.61
N CYS A 160 -30.88 0.93 12.40
CA CYS A 160 -31.28 1.75 11.25
C CYS A 160 -30.20 2.66 10.67
N GLU A 161 -28.96 2.30 10.98
CA GLU A 161 -27.75 2.80 10.35
C GLU A 161 -27.04 1.66 9.60
N PHE A 162 -26.25 2.03 8.60
CA PHE A 162 -25.43 1.06 7.89
C PHE A 162 -24.39 0.44 8.84
N ASN A 163 -24.46 -0.88 8.99
CA ASN A 163 -23.42 -1.64 9.68
C ASN A 163 -22.35 -2.07 8.66
N THR A 164 -21.22 -1.37 8.69
CA THR A 164 -20.07 -1.56 7.79
C THR A 164 -19.01 -2.52 8.34
N THR A 165 -19.27 -3.19 9.47
CA THR A 165 -18.27 -4.07 10.12
C THR A 165 -17.85 -5.25 9.24
N GLN A 166 -18.69 -5.66 8.29
CA GLN A 166 -18.38 -6.71 7.31
C GLN A 166 -18.07 -6.16 5.91
N CYS A 167 -17.90 -4.85 5.78
CA CYS A 167 -17.35 -4.25 4.58
C CYS A 167 -15.84 -4.39 4.60
N ILE A 168 -15.27 -4.70 3.44
CA ILE A 168 -13.84 -4.90 3.25
C ILE A 168 -13.34 -3.65 2.54
N SER A 169 -12.47 -2.89 3.20
CA SER A 169 -11.59 -1.95 2.52
C SER A 169 -10.38 -2.74 2.00
N LEU A 170 -10.03 -2.50 0.74
CA LEU A 170 -8.78 -3.00 0.17
C LEU A 170 -7.83 -1.83 0.07
N GLU A 171 -6.57 -2.09 0.42
CA GLU A 171 -5.50 -1.14 0.22
C GLU A 171 -5.27 -0.86 -1.27
N GLU A 172 -5.08 0.41 -1.63
CA GLU A 172 -4.73 0.83 -2.99
C GLU A 172 -3.21 1.00 -3.10
N CYS A 173 -2.45 -0.10 -3.10
CA CYS A 173 -0.98 -0.10 -3.04
C CYS A 173 -0.25 0.83 -4.02
N GLY A 174 -0.86 1.24 -5.14
CA GLY A 174 -0.26 2.14 -6.13
C GLY A 174 -0.36 3.63 -5.81
N VAL A 175 -0.99 4.01 -4.69
CA VAL A 175 -1.09 5.39 -4.21
C VAL A 175 -0.56 5.44 -2.78
N ALA A 176 0.26 6.44 -2.48
CA ALA A 176 0.87 6.54 -1.15
C ALA A 176 -0.19 6.91 -0.09
N GLY A 177 -0.41 6.02 0.88
CA GLY A 177 -1.37 6.25 1.94
C GLY A 177 -1.71 5.01 2.75
N ASP A 178 -2.76 5.14 3.57
CA ASP A 178 -3.49 4.06 4.25
C ASP A 178 -4.94 4.25 3.78
N GLU A 179 -5.24 3.75 2.58
CA GLU A 179 -6.53 3.95 1.93
C GLU A 179 -7.62 3.11 2.60
N ASP A 180 -7.24 2.01 3.22
CA ASP A 180 -8.15 1.07 3.86
C ASP A 180 -8.45 1.42 5.34
N GLY A 181 -7.64 2.29 5.95
CA GLY A 181 -7.75 2.84 7.29
C GLY A 181 -7.32 1.88 8.41
N ASN A 182 -6.58 0.82 8.10
CA ASN A 182 -6.20 -0.21 9.06
C ASN A 182 -4.90 0.12 9.82
N GLY A 183 -4.21 1.19 9.43
CA GLY A 183 -2.98 1.69 10.06
C GLY A 183 -1.68 1.11 9.48
N LEU A 184 -1.76 0.32 8.42
CA LEU A 184 -0.65 -0.12 7.58
C LEU A 184 -0.74 0.64 6.25
N THR A 185 0.40 0.90 5.63
CA THR A 185 0.49 1.73 4.42
C THR A 185 1.22 0.96 3.34
N ASP A 186 0.71 0.98 2.11
CA ASP A 186 1.45 0.52 0.93
C ASP A 186 2.03 -0.91 1.10
N CYS A 187 3.33 -1.11 0.84
CA CYS A 187 4.01 -2.40 0.99
C CYS A 187 4.09 -2.90 2.44
N SER A 188 3.85 -2.05 3.45
CA SER A 188 3.68 -2.50 4.83
C SER A 188 2.33 -3.17 5.07
N ASP A 189 1.37 -3.04 4.15
CA ASP A 189 0.09 -3.74 4.20
C ASP A 189 0.19 -5.15 3.59
N PRO A 190 -0.15 -6.22 4.33
CA PRO A 190 -0.14 -7.60 3.82
C PRO A 190 -1.04 -7.85 2.60
N GLN A 191 -2.03 -7.00 2.35
CA GLN A 191 -2.87 -7.05 1.15
C GLN A 191 -2.11 -6.65 -0.13
N CYS A 192 -0.96 -5.99 0.02
CA CYS A 192 -0.12 -5.53 -1.09
C CYS A 192 0.92 -6.56 -1.55
N ASP A 193 1.00 -7.75 -0.96
CA ASP A 193 1.92 -8.81 -1.40
C ASP A 193 1.75 -9.13 -2.90
N ASN A 194 2.82 -8.97 -3.68
CA ASN A 194 2.87 -9.07 -5.14
C ASN A 194 2.03 -8.04 -5.91
N ILE A 195 1.74 -6.89 -5.31
CA ILE A 195 1.08 -5.74 -5.94
C ILE A 195 2.09 -4.60 -6.08
N ALA A 196 1.98 -3.83 -7.16
CA ALA A 196 2.85 -2.68 -7.39
C ALA A 196 2.56 -1.55 -6.40
N GLY A 197 3.61 -1.08 -5.72
CA GLY A 197 3.62 0.04 -4.77
C GLY A 197 3.54 1.43 -5.44
N PRO A 198 3.61 2.53 -4.67
CA PRO A 198 3.47 3.91 -5.17
C PRO A 198 4.54 4.36 -6.17
N GLN A 199 5.66 3.64 -6.25
CA GLN A 199 6.74 3.88 -7.22
C GLN A 199 6.84 2.78 -8.29
N GLY A 200 5.87 1.86 -8.34
CA GLY A 200 5.77 0.82 -9.36
C GLY A 200 6.67 -0.41 -9.12
N PHE A 201 7.45 -0.44 -8.03
CA PHE A 201 8.13 -1.65 -7.57
C PHE A 201 7.11 -2.62 -6.96
N LEU A 202 7.44 -3.91 -6.94
CA LEU A 202 6.55 -4.96 -6.43
C LEU A 202 6.73 -5.10 -4.92
N CYS A 203 5.66 -4.89 -4.15
CA CYS A 203 5.66 -5.21 -2.73
C CYS A 203 5.77 -6.74 -2.53
N GLN A 204 6.44 -7.16 -1.48
CA GLN A 204 6.75 -8.54 -1.12
C GLN A 204 6.58 -8.70 0.40
N GLN A 205 6.32 -9.91 0.89
CA GLN A 205 6.34 -10.16 2.34
C GLN A 205 7.73 -10.44 2.90
N THR A 206 8.69 -10.64 2.03
CA THR A 206 10.09 -10.87 2.33
C THR A 206 10.83 -10.39 1.11
N GLU A 207 11.85 -9.57 1.31
CA GLU A 207 12.63 -9.05 0.21
C GLU A 207 13.35 -10.18 -0.55
N THR A 208 13.06 -10.27 -1.85
CA THR A 208 13.63 -11.26 -2.78
C THR A 208 14.09 -10.64 -4.09
N THR A 209 13.79 -9.36 -4.31
CA THR A 209 14.34 -8.55 -5.40
C THR A 209 15.36 -7.63 -4.76
N CYS A 210 16.63 -8.04 -4.83
CA CYS A 210 17.70 -7.48 -4.01
C CYS A 210 18.63 -6.56 -4.81
N ASP A 211 18.14 -5.99 -5.91
CA ASP A 211 18.90 -5.23 -6.88
C ASP A 211 18.13 -4.07 -7.53
N ASP A 212 16.92 -3.77 -7.06
CA ASP A 212 16.05 -2.77 -7.69
C ASP A 212 16.08 -1.41 -6.99
N GLY A 213 16.78 -1.30 -5.84
CA GLY A 213 16.93 -0.04 -5.10
C GLY A 213 15.71 0.30 -4.25
N PHE A 214 14.78 -0.64 -4.04
CA PHE A 214 13.55 -0.45 -3.28
C PHE A 214 13.50 -1.37 -2.06
N ASP A 215 12.69 -0.95 -1.07
CA ASP A 215 12.39 -1.74 0.13
C ASP A 215 11.08 -2.49 -0.15
N ASN A 216 11.20 -3.70 -0.70
CA ASN A 216 10.04 -4.39 -1.25
C ASN A 216 9.15 -4.99 -0.15
N ASP A 217 9.64 -5.23 1.06
CA ASP A 217 8.84 -5.72 2.20
C ASP A 217 8.56 -4.68 3.30
N ALA A 218 9.04 -3.46 3.10
CA ALA A 218 8.81 -2.27 3.91
C ALA A 218 9.30 -2.40 5.36
N ASP A 219 10.40 -3.12 5.59
CA ASP A 219 11.01 -3.27 6.91
C ASP A 219 12.04 -2.16 7.25
N GLY A 220 12.41 -1.36 6.26
CA GLY A 220 13.33 -0.22 6.34
C GLY A 220 14.72 -0.48 5.81
N LEU A 221 15.01 -1.68 5.31
CA LEU A 221 16.25 -2.04 4.62
C LEU A 221 15.99 -2.17 3.11
N ILE A 222 17.06 -2.13 2.31
CA ILE A 222 16.97 -2.22 0.85
C ILE A 222 18.02 -3.20 0.34
N ASP A 223 17.69 -3.94 -0.70
CA ASP A 223 18.61 -4.78 -1.47
C ASP A 223 19.49 -5.67 -0.57
N CYS A 224 20.80 -5.73 -0.84
CA CYS A 224 21.74 -6.54 -0.05
C CYS A 224 21.92 -6.04 1.40
N SER A 225 21.45 -4.84 1.76
CA SER A 225 21.39 -4.43 3.17
C SER A 225 20.26 -5.13 3.93
N ASP A 226 19.30 -5.75 3.23
CA ASP A 226 18.24 -6.54 3.84
C ASP A 226 18.70 -7.98 4.17
N PRO A 227 18.54 -8.45 5.43
CA PRO A 227 18.94 -9.79 5.83
C PRO A 227 18.22 -10.93 5.08
N SER A 228 17.04 -10.67 4.53
CA SER A 228 16.25 -11.60 3.72
C SER A 228 16.89 -11.84 2.36
N CYS A 229 17.70 -10.88 1.89
CA CYS A 229 18.46 -10.99 0.65
C CYS A 229 19.71 -11.85 0.75
N ALA A 230 20.13 -12.28 1.94
CA ALA A 230 21.34 -13.09 2.12
C ALA A 230 21.36 -14.35 1.23
N GLY A 231 22.35 -14.42 0.33
CA GLY A 231 22.53 -15.51 -0.63
C GLY A 231 21.64 -15.44 -1.88
N LEU A 232 20.86 -14.36 -2.05
CA LEU A 232 20.16 -14.04 -3.30
C LEU A 232 21.04 -13.19 -4.21
N SER A 233 20.69 -13.14 -5.49
CA SER A 233 21.38 -12.26 -6.44
C SER A 233 20.97 -10.81 -6.19
N GLY A 234 21.94 -9.97 -5.88
CA GLY A 234 21.85 -8.51 -5.90
C GLY A 234 22.56 -7.91 -7.12
N GLY A 235 22.43 -6.59 -7.30
CA GLY A 235 22.95 -5.87 -8.48
C GLY A 235 24.47 -5.94 -8.62
N ALA A 236 25.13 -6.37 -7.54
CA ALA A 236 26.56 -6.51 -7.36
C ALA A 236 26.98 -7.98 -7.12
N GLY A 237 26.20 -8.97 -7.59
CA GLY A 237 26.52 -10.39 -7.33
C GLY A 237 25.71 -10.98 -6.18
N LEU A 238 26.18 -12.02 -5.51
CA LEU A 238 25.41 -12.63 -4.41
C LEU A 238 25.50 -11.77 -3.16
N CYS A 239 24.35 -11.38 -2.57
CA CYS A 239 24.31 -10.61 -1.33
C CYS A 239 24.85 -11.44 -0.15
N GLN A 240 25.61 -10.79 0.73
CA GLN A 240 26.32 -11.36 1.86
C GLN A 240 26.08 -10.52 3.12
N THR A 241 26.31 -11.11 4.30
CA THR A 241 26.13 -10.40 5.58
C THR A 241 27.40 -9.70 6.07
N VAL A 242 28.51 -10.01 5.44
CA VAL A 242 29.86 -9.43 5.57
C VAL A 242 30.54 -9.69 4.23
N GLU A 243 31.44 -8.83 3.80
CA GLU A 243 32.15 -9.02 2.53
C GLU A 243 33.11 -10.22 2.59
N ILE A 244 32.84 -11.25 1.78
CA ILE A 244 33.66 -12.46 1.62
C ILE A 244 34.16 -12.58 0.18
N ALA A 245 33.47 -11.99 -0.80
CA ALA A 245 33.86 -12.01 -2.20
C ALA A 245 34.82 -10.87 -2.52
N CYS A 246 35.94 -10.83 -1.81
CA CYS A 246 36.86 -9.68 -1.75
C CYS A 246 37.63 -9.29 -3.03
N ALA A 247 37.27 -9.81 -4.21
CA ALA A 247 37.92 -9.47 -5.48
C ALA A 247 36.97 -9.51 -6.68
N ASP A 248 35.67 -9.55 -6.46
CA ASP A 248 34.69 -9.61 -7.54
C ASP A 248 34.31 -8.21 -8.07
N GLY A 249 34.82 -7.14 -7.43
CA GLY A 249 34.58 -5.75 -7.85
C GLY A 249 33.26 -5.20 -7.32
N PHE A 250 32.63 -5.90 -6.38
CA PHE A 250 31.31 -5.60 -5.88
C PHE A 250 31.29 -5.36 -4.37
N ASP A 251 30.19 -4.77 -3.91
CA ASP A 251 29.87 -4.49 -2.51
C ASP A 251 28.75 -5.47 -2.12
N ASN A 252 29.13 -6.69 -1.78
CA ASN A 252 28.22 -7.81 -1.59
C ASN A 252 27.48 -7.72 -0.25
N ASP A 253 27.99 -6.97 0.74
CA ASP A 253 27.28 -6.67 1.99
C ASP A 253 26.65 -5.27 2.06
N ASN A 254 26.88 -4.46 1.03
CA ASN A 254 26.29 -3.14 0.80
C ASN A 254 26.61 -2.13 1.91
N ASP A 255 27.80 -2.20 2.52
CA ASP A 255 28.27 -1.27 3.53
C ASP A 255 28.93 0.00 2.95
N GLY A 256 29.10 0.03 1.62
CA GLY A 256 29.66 1.11 0.83
C GLY A 256 31.15 0.94 0.50
N PHE A 257 31.77 -0.15 0.90
CA PHE A 257 33.13 -0.51 0.54
C PHE A 257 33.14 -1.75 -0.37
N ILE A 258 34.15 -1.85 -1.22
CA ILE A 258 34.30 -2.99 -2.15
C ILE A 258 35.63 -3.67 -1.89
N ASP A 259 35.67 -4.99 -2.04
CA ASP A 259 36.91 -5.76 -2.12
C ASP A 259 37.93 -5.41 -1.03
N ASP A 260 39.12 -4.93 -1.41
CA ASP A 260 40.23 -4.61 -0.51
C ASP A 260 40.05 -3.27 0.25
N GLN A 261 39.07 -2.47 -0.15
CA GLN A 261 38.63 -1.28 0.58
C GLN A 261 37.72 -1.66 1.74
N ASP A 262 37.16 -2.87 1.72
CA ASP A 262 36.29 -3.41 2.74
C ASP A 262 37.08 -3.88 3.98
N SER A 263 36.59 -3.50 5.16
CA SER A 263 37.22 -3.86 6.43
C SER A 263 37.03 -5.32 6.82
N ASP A 264 35.93 -5.93 6.40
CA ASP A 264 35.65 -7.35 6.56
C ASP A 264 36.61 -8.17 5.70
N CYS A 265 36.92 -7.75 4.48
CA CYS A 265 37.98 -8.36 3.66
C CYS A 265 39.36 -8.28 4.30
N GLN A 266 39.72 -7.12 4.85
CA GLN A 266 40.99 -6.97 5.58
C GLN A 266 41.04 -7.87 6.82
N SER A 267 39.90 -8.11 7.48
CA SER A 267 39.79 -9.00 8.63
C SER A 267 39.90 -10.48 8.26
N GLN A 268 39.50 -10.85 7.05
CA GLN A 268 39.70 -12.19 6.46
C GLN A 268 41.13 -12.40 5.94
N GLY A 269 41.98 -11.37 5.94
CA GLY A 269 43.35 -11.43 5.45
C GLY A 269 43.47 -11.23 3.94
N PHE A 270 42.40 -10.76 3.29
CA PHE A 270 42.40 -10.37 1.90
C PHE A 270 42.76 -8.87 1.78
N ALA A 271 43.83 -8.58 1.06
CA ALA A 271 44.16 -7.25 0.58
C ALA A 271 44.77 -7.45 -0.80
N GLN A 272 44.24 -6.82 -1.85
CA GLN A 272 44.86 -6.86 -3.16
C GLN A 272 46.20 -6.11 -3.06
N GLN A 273 47.28 -6.89 -2.98
CA GLN A 273 48.63 -6.35 -2.77
C GLN A 273 49.34 -6.01 -4.08
N LEU A 274 48.77 -6.35 -5.24
CA LEU A 274 49.45 -6.23 -6.52
C LEU A 274 48.47 -5.93 -7.66
N TYR A 275 48.84 -5.01 -8.53
CA TYR A 275 48.02 -4.55 -9.64
C TYR A 275 48.84 -4.50 -10.93
N LEU A 276 48.21 -4.72 -12.08
CA LEU A 276 48.80 -4.42 -13.38
C LEU A 276 48.91 -2.91 -13.52
N TRP A 277 50.10 -2.36 -13.67
CA TRP A 277 50.34 -0.92 -13.66
C TRP A 277 50.52 -0.35 -15.06
N GLU A 278 51.34 -1.01 -15.87
CA GLU A 278 51.58 -0.65 -17.26
C GLU A 278 51.72 -1.93 -18.08
N VAL A 279 51.13 -1.96 -19.26
CA VAL A 279 51.23 -3.10 -20.18
C VAL A 279 51.60 -2.56 -21.55
N ASP A 280 52.71 -3.04 -22.08
CA ASP A 280 53.21 -2.72 -23.40
C ASP A 280 53.17 -3.99 -24.28
N PRO A 281 52.08 -4.18 -25.05
CA PRO A 281 51.85 -5.36 -25.89
C PRO A 281 52.20 -5.14 -27.38
N ASP A 282 52.91 -4.07 -27.75
CA ASP A 282 53.21 -3.58 -29.11
C ASP A 282 52.90 -4.57 -30.29
N ALA A 283 52.02 -4.16 -31.20
CA ALA A 283 51.37 -5.06 -32.17
C ALA A 283 52.22 -5.53 -33.37
N ASP A 284 53.32 -4.86 -33.68
CA ASP A 284 54.09 -5.19 -34.88
C ASP A 284 55.17 -6.21 -34.53
N GLY A 285 55.18 -7.37 -35.21
CA GLY A 285 56.19 -8.44 -35.11
C GLY A 285 57.61 -8.04 -35.56
N VAL A 286 58.02 -6.83 -35.22
CA VAL A 286 59.39 -6.38 -35.11
C VAL A 286 59.80 -6.70 -33.65
N ASP A 287 60.26 -7.93 -33.42
CA ASP A 287 60.79 -8.43 -32.13
C ASP A 287 62.06 -7.66 -31.64
N THR A 288 62.22 -6.39 -32.03
CA THR A 288 63.31 -5.48 -31.65
C THR A 288 62.92 -4.50 -30.56
N ASP A 289 61.63 -4.38 -30.25
CA ASP A 289 61.13 -3.46 -29.23
C ASP A 289 61.00 -4.17 -27.87
N ALA A 290 60.86 -3.35 -26.84
CA ALA A 290 61.05 -3.74 -25.45
C ALA A 290 59.67 -3.87 -24.79
N GLU A 291 59.00 -5.01 -25.01
CA GLU A 291 57.67 -5.28 -24.45
C GLU A 291 57.78 -5.64 -22.95
N PHE A 292 56.79 -5.21 -22.17
CA PHE A 292 56.75 -5.45 -20.72
C PHE A 292 55.36 -5.43 -20.10
N ILE A 293 55.31 -5.99 -18.90
CA ILE A 293 54.25 -5.75 -17.93
C ILE A 293 54.90 -5.22 -16.67
N GLU A 294 54.38 -4.10 -16.19
CA GLU A 294 54.71 -3.55 -14.89
C GLU A 294 53.63 -3.88 -13.87
N LEU A 295 54.04 -4.31 -12.67
CA LEU A 295 53.13 -4.56 -11.55
C LEU A 295 53.42 -3.58 -10.42
N SER A 296 52.39 -3.10 -9.72
CA SER A 296 52.56 -2.20 -8.58
C SER A 296 51.71 -2.59 -7.38
N ASN A 297 52.19 -2.29 -6.17
CA ASN A 297 51.36 -2.32 -4.97
C ASN A 297 50.92 -0.90 -4.63
N LEU A 298 49.66 -0.63 -4.93
CA LEU A 298 49.05 0.69 -4.75
C LEU A 298 48.85 1.04 -3.27
N SER A 299 48.80 0.04 -2.39
CA SER A 299 48.52 0.21 -0.96
C SER A 299 49.74 0.65 -0.18
N THR A 300 50.91 0.07 -0.48
CA THR A 300 52.15 0.36 0.27
C THR A 300 53.23 1.06 -0.54
N ASN A 301 53.09 1.18 -1.88
CA ASN A 301 54.13 1.68 -2.79
C ASN A 301 55.51 1.00 -2.59
N THR A 302 55.45 -0.20 -2.04
CA THR A 302 56.56 -1.11 -1.77
C THR A 302 55.98 -2.50 -1.82
N ILE A 303 56.76 -3.48 -2.22
CA ILE A 303 56.41 -4.87 -1.98
C ILE A 303 57.61 -5.56 -1.37
N ASP A 304 57.38 -6.14 -0.21
CA ASP A 304 58.36 -6.84 0.61
C ASP A 304 58.01 -8.32 0.79
N PHE A 305 57.10 -8.83 -0.06
CA PHE A 305 56.66 -10.23 -0.08
C PHE A 305 57.14 -10.99 -1.32
N SER A 306 57.08 -12.32 -1.23
CA SER A 306 57.44 -13.23 -2.33
C SER A 306 56.35 -13.31 -3.38
N LEU A 307 56.74 -13.30 -4.65
CA LEU A 307 55.85 -13.47 -5.79
C LEU A 307 55.66 -14.92 -6.25
N GLU A 308 56.30 -15.89 -5.62
CA GLU A 308 56.30 -17.30 -6.07
C GLU A 308 54.91 -17.96 -6.21
N LYS A 309 53.89 -17.38 -5.57
CA LYS A 309 52.48 -17.82 -5.64
C LYS A 309 51.62 -17.00 -6.59
N HIS A 310 52.22 -16.07 -7.32
CA HIS A 310 51.56 -15.20 -8.26
C HIS A 310 51.87 -15.64 -9.68
N PHE A 311 50.86 -15.59 -10.54
CA PHE A 311 50.95 -16.03 -11.92
C PHE A 311 50.29 -14.99 -12.83
N ILE A 312 50.85 -14.79 -14.02
CA ILE A 312 50.21 -14.03 -15.08
C ILE A 312 49.78 -15.01 -16.16
N LEU A 313 48.48 -15.03 -16.45
CA LEU A 313 47.86 -15.82 -17.50
C LEU A 313 47.56 -14.92 -18.68
N PHE A 314 47.90 -15.40 -19.87
CA PHE A 314 47.67 -14.67 -21.10
C PHE A 314 46.67 -15.39 -21.97
N PHE A 315 45.55 -14.71 -22.24
CA PHE A 315 44.53 -15.20 -23.15
C PHE A 315 44.55 -14.38 -24.43
N LYS A 316 44.34 -15.08 -25.55
CA LYS A 316 44.13 -14.49 -26.86
C LYS A 316 42.77 -14.89 -27.39
N ASP A 317 42.21 -14.04 -28.24
CA ASP A 317 40.95 -14.31 -28.89
C ASP A 317 41.18 -15.15 -30.17
N GLU A 318 40.79 -16.43 -30.14
CA GLU A 318 40.80 -17.30 -31.33
C GLU A 318 39.38 -17.45 -31.89
N ASN A 319 38.96 -16.51 -32.75
CA ASN A 319 37.62 -16.51 -33.37
C ASN A 319 36.50 -16.45 -32.33
N SER A 320 36.50 -15.44 -31.47
CA SER A 320 35.53 -15.24 -30.39
C SER A 320 35.61 -16.31 -29.30
N THR A 321 36.76 -16.97 -29.17
CA THR A 321 37.01 -17.99 -28.15
C THR A 321 38.27 -17.63 -27.35
N PRO A 322 38.16 -17.30 -26.06
CA PRO A 322 39.32 -17.06 -25.20
C PRO A 322 40.16 -18.33 -25.07
N THR A 323 41.43 -18.21 -25.44
CA THR A 323 42.39 -19.32 -25.42
C THR A 323 43.59 -18.92 -24.59
N LEU A 324 43.84 -19.62 -23.48
CA LEU A 324 45.08 -19.48 -22.73
C LEU A 324 46.23 -19.97 -23.61
N TYR A 325 47.16 -19.08 -23.96
CA TYR A 325 48.30 -19.44 -24.80
C TYR A 325 49.61 -19.42 -24.02
N TRP A 326 49.64 -18.74 -22.87
CA TRP A 326 50.84 -18.65 -22.05
C TRP A 326 50.53 -18.37 -20.58
N THR A 327 51.42 -18.84 -19.71
CA THR A 327 51.38 -18.61 -18.27
C THR A 327 52.78 -18.35 -17.78
N VAL A 328 52.93 -17.32 -16.95
CA VAL A 328 54.18 -16.94 -16.30
C VAL A 328 53.99 -17.12 -14.80
N GLN A 329 54.88 -17.85 -14.16
CA GLN A 329 55.04 -17.79 -12.70
C GLN A 329 55.96 -16.62 -12.38
N LEU A 330 55.52 -15.73 -11.49
CA LEU A 330 56.35 -14.65 -11.03
C LEU A 330 57.39 -15.17 -10.04
N GLU A 331 58.60 -14.66 -10.16
CA GLU A 331 59.73 -15.06 -9.33
C GLU A 331 60.25 -13.87 -8.51
N GLY A 332 60.84 -14.19 -7.36
CA GLY A 332 61.51 -13.21 -6.52
C GLY A 332 60.55 -12.37 -5.67
N GLN A 333 61.00 -11.15 -5.40
CA GLN A 333 60.28 -10.14 -4.63
C GLN A 333 60.33 -8.86 -5.44
N LEU A 334 59.28 -8.07 -5.35
CA LEU A 334 59.27 -6.74 -5.94
C LEU A 334 60.25 -5.79 -5.25
N ALA A 335 60.74 -4.81 -6.00
CA ALA A 335 61.72 -3.87 -5.48
C ALA A 335 61.08 -2.86 -4.50
N PRO A 336 61.89 -2.23 -3.60
CA PRO A 336 61.43 -1.14 -2.74
C PRO A 336 60.89 0.09 -3.49
N SER A 337 61.09 0.16 -4.81
CA SER A 337 60.49 1.15 -5.71
C SER A 337 58.97 0.96 -5.87
N GLY A 338 58.42 -0.19 -5.46
CA GLY A 338 57.00 -0.49 -5.57
C GLY A 338 56.56 -0.97 -6.96
N LEU A 339 57.51 -1.29 -7.85
CA LEU A 339 57.28 -1.73 -9.22
C LEU A 339 58.00 -3.04 -9.52
N PHE A 340 57.35 -3.95 -10.27
CA PHE A 340 57.91 -5.22 -10.77
C PHE A 340 57.92 -5.12 -12.28
N LEU A 341 59.08 -5.26 -12.88
CA LEU A 341 59.18 -5.19 -14.32
C LEU A 341 59.37 -6.58 -14.90
N LEU A 342 58.30 -7.13 -15.49
CA LEU A 342 58.37 -8.33 -16.32
C LEU A 342 58.63 -7.91 -17.77
N GLY A 343 59.79 -8.27 -18.32
CA GLY A 343 60.19 -7.84 -19.66
C GLY A 343 60.57 -9.00 -20.58
N ASN A 344 60.48 -8.74 -21.89
CA ASN A 344 61.08 -9.60 -22.90
C ASN A 344 62.63 -9.48 -22.88
N GLY A 345 63.33 -10.20 -23.76
CA GLY A 345 64.80 -10.19 -23.81
C GLY A 345 65.45 -8.85 -24.19
N ASN A 346 64.66 -7.89 -24.70
CA ASN A 346 65.11 -6.56 -25.09
C ASN A 346 64.87 -5.50 -24.00
N MET A 347 64.10 -5.83 -22.95
CA MET A 347 63.76 -4.90 -21.87
C MET A 347 64.90 -4.71 -20.86
N PRO A 348 65.57 -3.54 -20.85
CA PRO A 348 66.64 -3.29 -19.91
C PRO A 348 66.07 -3.07 -18.50
N GLY A 349 66.66 -3.72 -17.51
CA GLY A 349 66.28 -3.51 -16.11
C GLY A 349 65.05 -4.30 -15.67
N ALA A 350 64.55 -5.24 -16.46
CA ALA A 350 63.51 -6.17 -16.04
C ALA A 350 63.95 -6.96 -14.79
N ASP A 351 63.08 -7.01 -13.79
CA ASP A 351 63.26 -7.82 -12.57
C ASP A 351 63.17 -9.32 -12.91
N GLN A 352 62.30 -9.66 -13.86
CA GLN A 352 62.19 -10.99 -14.44
C GLN A 352 62.18 -10.92 -15.97
N SER A 353 63.07 -11.69 -16.60
CA SER A 353 63.13 -11.83 -18.05
C SER A 353 62.44 -13.12 -18.49
N ASN A 354 61.51 -13.03 -19.43
CA ASN A 354 60.90 -14.20 -20.07
C ASN A 354 61.08 -14.16 -21.61
N PRO A 355 61.06 -15.32 -22.31
CA PRO A 355 61.32 -15.39 -23.75
C PRO A 355 60.12 -14.87 -24.57
N SER A 356 60.19 -14.75 -25.90
CA SER A 356 60.92 -13.70 -26.64
C SER A 356 59.96 -12.58 -27.10
N THR A 357 58.66 -12.70 -26.79
CA THR A 357 57.57 -11.85 -27.27
C THR A 357 56.38 -11.92 -26.30
N LEU A 358 56.00 -10.81 -25.69
CA LEU A 358 54.72 -10.58 -25.03
C LEU A 358 53.72 -10.20 -26.15
N TYR A 359 53.01 -11.21 -26.65
CA TYR A 359 51.99 -11.19 -27.72
C TYR A 359 51.44 -9.85 -28.26
N ASN A 360 51.28 -9.81 -29.59
CA ASN A 360 51.21 -8.59 -30.40
C ASN A 360 49.84 -8.33 -31.09
N ALA A 361 48.69 -8.74 -30.55
CA ALA A 361 47.39 -8.48 -31.21
C ALA A 361 46.16 -8.70 -30.32
N GLY A 362 45.92 -7.83 -29.34
CA GLY A 362 44.70 -7.78 -28.52
C GLY A 362 44.43 -9.03 -27.66
N GLY A 363 44.21 -8.85 -26.37
CA GLY A 363 43.95 -10.00 -25.51
C GLY A 363 43.71 -9.63 -24.07
N CYS A 364 43.99 -10.60 -23.22
CA CYS A 364 43.84 -10.44 -21.78
C CYS A 364 45.11 -10.82 -21.04
N VAL A 365 45.51 -9.92 -20.15
CA VAL A 365 46.51 -10.15 -19.11
C VAL A 365 45.76 -10.33 -17.80
N LEU A 366 45.85 -11.52 -17.22
CA LEU A 366 45.17 -11.87 -15.98
C LEU A 366 46.21 -12.19 -14.90
N LEU A 367 46.27 -11.38 -13.85
CA LEU A 367 47.10 -11.61 -12.68
C LEU A 367 46.30 -12.41 -11.64
N VAL A 368 46.83 -13.55 -11.22
CA VAL A 368 46.20 -14.43 -10.22
C VAL A 368 47.17 -14.83 -9.11
N ARG A 369 46.62 -15.22 -7.96
CA ARG A 369 47.35 -15.90 -6.89
C ARG A 369 46.84 -17.33 -6.74
N CYS A 370 47.76 -18.28 -6.61
CA CYS A 370 47.42 -19.67 -6.31
C CYS A 370 48.39 -20.22 -5.26
N ASP A 371 47.93 -20.28 -4.01
CA ASP A 371 48.78 -20.67 -2.88
C ASP A 371 49.17 -22.15 -2.90
N ASP A 372 48.31 -23.01 -3.44
CA ASP A 372 48.55 -24.45 -3.54
C ASP A 372 49.20 -24.89 -4.87
N CYS A 373 49.32 -23.98 -5.85
CA CYS A 373 49.97 -24.29 -7.12
C CYS A 373 51.49 -24.46 -6.93
N SER A 374 52.07 -25.45 -7.61
CA SER A 374 53.51 -25.68 -7.62
C SER A 374 54.22 -24.88 -8.70
N ASP A 375 53.64 -24.83 -9.91
CA ASP A 375 54.24 -24.25 -11.10
C ASP A 375 53.18 -24.01 -12.19
N THR A 376 53.61 -23.49 -13.34
CA THR A 376 52.74 -23.14 -14.46
C THR A 376 51.98 -24.32 -15.08
N ALA A 377 52.39 -25.58 -14.87
CA ALA A 377 51.70 -26.75 -15.43
C ALA A 377 50.29 -26.96 -14.85
N GLU A 378 50.04 -26.41 -13.66
CA GLU A 378 48.71 -26.34 -13.03
C GLU A 378 47.67 -25.72 -13.97
N PHE A 379 48.06 -24.74 -14.78
CA PHE A 379 47.18 -23.99 -15.68
C PHE A 379 46.98 -24.66 -17.05
N SER A 380 47.41 -25.91 -17.23
CA SER A 380 47.25 -26.66 -18.49
C SER A 380 45.79 -26.89 -18.92
N SER A 381 44.85 -26.82 -17.97
CA SER A 381 43.42 -26.68 -18.20
C SER A 381 42.82 -25.82 -17.11
N LEU A 382 41.96 -24.89 -17.47
CA LEU A 382 41.25 -24.02 -16.52
C LEU A 382 39.76 -24.15 -16.72
N THR A 383 39.05 -24.24 -15.61
CA THR A 383 37.60 -23.98 -15.56
C THR A 383 37.39 -22.81 -14.62
N TRP A 384 36.56 -21.86 -15.03
CA TRP A 384 36.23 -20.67 -14.25
C TRP A 384 34.74 -20.65 -13.98
N ASP A 385 34.35 -20.15 -12.81
CA ASP A 385 32.98 -19.82 -12.48
C ASP A 385 32.77 -18.29 -12.63
N ALA A 386 31.51 -17.85 -12.55
CA ALA A 386 31.17 -16.42 -12.50
C ALA A 386 31.80 -15.70 -11.30
N ASP A 387 32.11 -16.44 -10.22
CA ASP A 387 32.65 -15.93 -8.95
C ASP A 387 34.19 -15.82 -8.93
N VAL A 388 34.83 -15.59 -10.08
CA VAL A 388 36.22 -15.09 -10.15
C VAL A 388 37.34 -16.06 -9.65
N VAL A 389 36.98 -17.29 -9.30
CA VAL A 389 37.92 -18.38 -8.93
C VAL A 389 38.15 -19.33 -10.09
N PHE A 390 39.42 -19.52 -10.45
CA PHE A 390 39.84 -20.47 -11.50
C PHE A 390 40.25 -21.78 -10.85
N SER A 391 39.63 -22.89 -11.27
CA SER A 391 40.08 -24.23 -10.89
C SER A 391 41.16 -24.71 -11.86
N THR A 392 42.31 -25.08 -11.32
CA THR A 392 43.46 -25.59 -12.07
C THR A 392 43.25 -27.05 -12.50
N SER A 393 44.13 -27.57 -13.34
CA SER A 393 44.13 -28.98 -13.76
C SER A 393 44.30 -29.98 -12.59
N SER A 394 44.93 -29.56 -11.49
CA SER A 394 45.04 -30.36 -10.26
C SER A 394 43.89 -30.14 -9.26
N GLY A 395 42.94 -29.24 -9.58
CA GLY A 395 41.81 -28.88 -8.71
C GLY A 395 42.17 -27.90 -7.59
N HIS A 396 43.27 -27.16 -7.72
CA HIS A 396 43.58 -26.04 -6.84
C HIS A 396 42.82 -24.79 -7.28
N SER A 397 42.53 -23.91 -6.34
CA SER A 397 41.91 -22.61 -6.60
C SER A 397 42.97 -21.55 -6.86
N ALA A 398 42.87 -20.87 -8.00
CA ALA A 398 43.59 -19.66 -8.29
C ALA A 398 42.61 -18.48 -8.25
N GLU A 399 42.93 -17.49 -7.43
CA GLU A 399 42.13 -16.29 -7.21
C GLU A 399 42.62 -15.19 -8.13
N LYS A 400 41.71 -14.49 -8.81
CA LYS A 400 42.06 -13.28 -9.55
C LYS A 400 42.56 -12.22 -8.58
N ILE A 401 43.57 -11.48 -9.01
CA ILE A 401 44.02 -10.25 -8.36
C ILE A 401 43.63 -9.05 -9.22
N ASP A 402 43.97 -9.09 -10.52
CA ASP A 402 43.73 -7.96 -11.42
C ASP A 402 43.71 -8.46 -12.87
N ALA A 403 43.09 -7.71 -13.77
CA ALA A 403 43.05 -8.07 -15.17
C ALA A 403 42.95 -6.84 -16.08
N LEU A 404 43.51 -6.98 -17.29
CA LEU A 404 43.37 -6.02 -18.38
C LEU A 404 42.93 -6.78 -19.62
N VAL A 405 41.81 -6.38 -20.21
CA VAL A 405 41.43 -6.75 -21.57
C VAL A 405 41.67 -5.56 -22.49
N TYR A 406 42.37 -5.77 -23.59
CA TYR A 406 42.73 -4.74 -24.55
C TYR A 406 42.63 -5.23 -26.00
N HIS A 407 42.52 -4.30 -26.95
CA HIS A 407 42.39 -4.60 -28.38
C HIS A 407 43.00 -3.53 -29.29
N ASP A 408 43.21 -3.85 -30.56
CA ASP A 408 43.83 -3.03 -31.62
C ASP A 408 42.79 -2.35 -32.54
N GLY A 409 41.76 -1.76 -31.93
CA GLY A 409 40.61 -1.19 -32.64
C GLY A 409 39.47 -2.16 -32.97
N VAL A 410 39.62 -3.46 -32.68
CA VAL A 410 38.54 -4.46 -32.81
C VAL A 410 38.13 -5.03 -31.43
N PRO A 411 37.00 -4.58 -30.83
CA PRO A 411 36.57 -5.07 -29.53
C PRO A 411 36.25 -6.57 -29.50
N HIS A 412 36.61 -7.22 -28.40
CA HIS A 412 36.26 -8.60 -28.07
C HIS A 412 34.79 -8.73 -27.62
N ILE A 413 34.24 -9.93 -27.78
CA ILE A 413 32.87 -10.24 -27.35
C ILE A 413 32.79 -10.47 -25.83
N GLN A 414 31.59 -10.36 -25.25
CA GLN A 414 31.37 -10.47 -23.81
C GLN A 414 31.96 -11.75 -23.20
N THR A 415 31.79 -12.90 -23.85
CA THR A 415 32.33 -14.17 -23.33
C THR A 415 33.86 -14.19 -23.21
N PHE A 416 34.58 -13.32 -23.92
CA PHE A 416 36.02 -13.14 -23.76
C PHE A 416 36.33 -12.32 -22.49
N LEU A 417 35.57 -11.24 -22.27
CA LEU A 417 35.68 -10.39 -21.08
C LEU A 417 35.36 -11.18 -19.80
N ASP A 418 34.36 -12.06 -19.87
CA ASP A 418 33.94 -12.92 -18.75
C ASP A 418 35.07 -13.85 -18.26
N VAL A 419 35.95 -14.34 -19.15
CA VAL A 419 37.10 -15.19 -18.76
C VAL A 419 38.10 -14.43 -17.90
N CYS A 420 38.20 -13.12 -18.11
CA CYS A 420 39.08 -12.25 -17.34
C CYS A 420 38.35 -11.56 -16.19
N ALA A 421 37.07 -11.88 -16.01
CA ALA A 421 36.17 -11.29 -15.04
C ALA A 421 36.25 -9.74 -15.07
N VAL A 422 36.20 -9.14 -16.26
CA VAL A 422 36.15 -7.67 -16.41
C VAL A 422 34.90 -7.26 -17.17
N SER A 423 34.40 -6.06 -16.89
CA SER A 423 33.26 -5.47 -17.60
C SER A 423 33.67 -4.52 -18.73
N SER A 424 34.97 -4.20 -18.83
CA SER A 424 35.51 -3.20 -19.74
C SER A 424 36.74 -3.72 -20.50
N GLN A 425 36.96 -3.19 -21.69
CA GLN A 425 38.13 -3.45 -22.52
C GLN A 425 38.66 -2.14 -23.11
N TRP A 426 39.95 -2.08 -23.39
CA TRP A 426 40.64 -0.85 -23.75
C TRP A 426 41.26 -0.92 -25.15
N ASN A 427 41.09 0.15 -25.92
CA ASN A 427 41.66 0.23 -27.26
C ASN A 427 43.12 0.72 -27.17
N GLU A 428 44.10 -0.14 -27.38
CA GLU A 428 45.51 0.27 -27.42
C GLU A 428 45.79 1.21 -28.61
N ASP A 429 45.02 1.07 -29.69
CA ASP A 429 45.14 1.90 -30.89
C ASP A 429 44.26 3.16 -30.84
N GLU A 430 43.85 3.62 -29.65
CA GLU A 430 42.99 4.81 -29.51
C GLU A 430 43.57 6.04 -30.24
N ASN A 431 44.89 6.19 -30.23
CA ASN A 431 45.60 7.29 -30.85
C ASN A 431 46.23 6.96 -32.22
N GLY A 432 46.03 5.74 -32.76
CA GLY A 432 46.68 5.29 -33.99
C GLY A 432 48.18 5.01 -33.84
N ALA A 433 48.63 4.69 -32.62
CA ALA A 433 50.03 4.58 -32.21
C ALA A 433 50.35 3.28 -31.46
N GLN A 434 49.56 2.21 -31.68
CA GLN A 434 49.67 0.87 -31.08
C GLN A 434 51.05 0.17 -31.18
N SER A 435 52.00 0.74 -31.94
CA SER A 435 53.35 0.20 -32.13
C SER A 435 54.42 0.96 -31.34
N THR A 436 54.02 1.94 -30.53
CA THR A 436 54.93 2.84 -29.82
C THR A 436 54.37 3.34 -28.48
N GLU A 437 53.15 2.93 -28.13
CA GLU A 437 52.42 3.39 -26.96
C GLU A 437 51.97 2.18 -26.12
N SER A 438 51.96 2.35 -24.80
CA SER A 438 51.53 1.34 -23.83
C SER A 438 50.20 1.74 -23.18
N LEU A 439 49.60 0.80 -22.48
CA LEU A 439 48.43 1.01 -21.65
C LEU A 439 48.88 1.30 -20.21
N HIS A 440 48.56 2.49 -19.71
CA HIS A 440 48.87 2.93 -18.35
C HIS A 440 47.62 2.93 -17.48
N ARG A 441 47.74 2.43 -16.26
CA ARG A 441 46.67 2.51 -15.26
C ARG A 441 46.50 3.95 -14.78
N VAL A 442 45.26 4.42 -14.76
CA VAL A 442 44.88 5.75 -14.23
C VAL A 442 44.28 5.64 -12.83
N THR A 443 43.37 4.69 -12.65
CA THR A 443 42.74 4.29 -11.38
C THR A 443 42.51 2.77 -11.40
N PRO A 444 42.19 2.11 -10.28
CA PRO A 444 41.78 0.70 -10.32
C PRO A 444 40.71 0.46 -11.39
N GLY A 445 40.98 -0.46 -12.32
CA GLY A 445 40.10 -0.82 -13.44
C GLY A 445 40.06 0.17 -14.63
N ALA A 446 40.74 1.32 -14.57
CA ALA A 446 40.72 2.32 -15.64
C ALA A 446 42.11 2.55 -16.26
N TRP A 447 42.15 2.66 -17.59
CA TRP A 447 43.40 2.71 -18.36
C TRP A 447 43.41 3.85 -19.37
N SER A 448 44.61 4.22 -19.83
CA SER A 448 44.82 5.20 -20.89
C SER A 448 46.03 4.82 -21.73
N VAL A 449 46.04 5.22 -23.00
CA VAL A 449 47.17 4.99 -23.90
C VAL A 449 48.19 6.13 -23.79
N GLY A 450 49.48 5.82 -23.78
CA GLY A 450 50.55 6.81 -23.66
C GLY A 450 51.94 6.29 -24.02
N SER A 451 52.97 7.13 -23.89
CA SER A 451 54.35 6.72 -24.18
C SER A 451 54.89 5.78 -23.10
N PRO A 452 55.53 4.64 -23.46
CA PRO A 452 55.99 3.66 -22.48
C PRO A 452 56.98 4.24 -21.48
N ASN A 453 56.79 3.98 -20.18
CA ASN A 453 57.61 4.51 -19.10
C ASN A 453 58.04 3.45 -18.07
N PRO A 454 58.66 2.34 -18.49
CA PRO A 454 59.00 1.24 -17.59
C PRO A 454 59.89 1.69 -16.43
N GLY A 455 59.51 1.28 -15.22
CA GLY A 455 60.19 1.57 -13.97
C GLY A 455 60.04 3.02 -13.48
N SER A 456 59.15 3.81 -14.07
CA SER A 456 58.94 5.21 -13.71
C SER A 456 57.48 5.50 -13.36
N ASN A 457 57.19 5.63 -12.06
CA ASN A 457 55.93 6.19 -11.54
C ASN A 457 55.72 7.67 -11.89
#